data_AF-A0A932VT56-F1
#
_entry.id   AF-A0A932VT56-F1
#
_cell.length_a   1.000
_cell.length_b   1.000
_cell.length_c   1.000
_cell.angle_alpha   90.00
_cell.angle_beta   90.00
_cell.angle_gamma   90.00
#
_symmetry.space_group_name_H-M   'P 1'
#
loop_
_entity.id
_entity.type
_entity.pdbx_description
1 polymer ?
#
loop_
_entity_poly.entity_id
_entity_poly.type
_entity_poly.pdbx_seq_one_letter_code
_entity_poly.pdbx_strand_id
1 'polypeptide(L)'
;MNYQTFKLYIEEYNRYISGILIFLILTLSVSYIYLINSSILNTVAREQNDKQISLMASDIAELENSYMNTRASLSIDMAKTLGFSDDFKKVHFSSETPNVTGSLTLLRDEI
;
A
#
# COMPACT_ATOMS: atom_id res chain seq x y z
N MET A 1 64.46 -29.28 -18.50
CA MET A 1 63.02 -29.07 -18.77
C MET A 1 62.88 -28.71 -20.24
N ASN A 2 62.09 -29.47 -21.02
CA ASN A 2 62.06 -29.37 -22.48
C ASN A 2 61.21 -28.17 -22.93
N TYR A 3 61.71 -27.35 -23.85
CA TYR A 3 61.01 -26.18 -24.38
C TYR A 3 59.63 -26.53 -24.98
N GLN A 4 59.52 -27.72 -25.59
CA GLN A 4 58.28 -28.18 -26.21
C GLN A 4 57.16 -28.45 -25.19
N THR A 5 57.50 -29.02 -24.03
CA THR A 5 56.51 -29.30 -22.97
C THR A 5 56.01 -28.01 -22.30
N PHE A 6 56.87 -26.99 -22.21
CA PHE A 6 56.50 -25.67 -21.67
C PHE A 6 55.54 -24.92 -22.61
N LYS A 7 55.79 -24.96 -23.93
CA LYS A 7 54.93 -24.32 -24.93
C LYS A 7 53.51 -24.90 -24.95
N LEU A 8 53.39 -26.24 -24.88
CA LEU A 8 52.08 -26.91 -24.86
C LEU A 8 51.25 -26.52 -23.63
N TYR A 9 51.88 -26.39 -22.46
CA TYR A 9 51.20 -25.98 -21.22
C TYR A 9 50.61 -24.55 -21.33
N ILE A 10 51.34 -23.62 -21.97
CA ILE A 10 50.88 -22.25 -22.17
C ILE A 10 49.70 -22.19 -23.14
N GLU A 11 49.74 -22.93 -24.25
CA GLU A 11 48.65 -22.93 -25.24
C GLU A 11 47.35 -23.50 -24.65
N GLU A 12 47.42 -24.58 -23.86
CA GLU A 12 46.24 -25.12 -23.18
C GLU A 12 45.65 -24.13 -22.16
N TYR A 13 46.50 -23.48 -21.36
CA TYR A 13 46.07 -22.50 -20.37
C TYR A 13 45.38 -21.28 -21.00
N ASN A 14 45.92 -20.77 -22.12
CA ASN A 14 45.34 -19.65 -22.86
C ASN A 14 43.95 -19.98 -23.45
N ARG A 15 43.72 -21.24 -23.84
CA ARG A 15 42.42 -21.71 -24.34
C ARG A 15 41.34 -21.66 -23.25
N TYR A 16 41.68 -22.04 -22.02
CA TYR A 16 40.73 -21.98 -20.90
C TYR A 16 40.41 -20.53 -20.49
N ILE A 17 41.43 -19.66 -20.41
CA ILE A 17 41.23 -18.26 -20.04
C ILE A 17 40.35 -17.53 -21.06
N SER A 18 40.60 -17.73 -22.36
CA SER A 18 39.80 -17.08 -23.40
C SER A 18 38.33 -17.53 -23.36
N GLY A 19 38.07 -18.82 -23.08
CA GLY A 19 36.71 -19.32 -22.88
C GLY A 19 36.00 -18.67 -21.68
N ILE A 20 36.68 -18.53 -20.54
CA ILE A 20 36.13 -17.88 -19.34
C ILE A 20 35.85 -16.40 -19.60
N LEU A 21 36.76 -15.69 -20.28
CA LEU A 21 36.57 -14.28 -20.64
C LEU A 21 35.35 -14.08 -21.53
N ILE A 22 35.17 -14.92 -22.55
CA ILE A 22 34.02 -14.86 -23.45
C ILE A 22 32.73 -15.14 -22.67
N PHE A 23 32.73 -16.17 -21.82
CA PHE A 23 31.58 -16.49 -20.97
C PHE A 23 31.22 -15.31 -20.06
N LEU A 24 32.21 -14.69 -19.41
CA LEU A 24 31.99 -13.56 -18.53
C LEU A 24 31.43 -12.35 -19.28
N ILE A 25 31.93 -12.05 -20.48
CA ILE A 25 31.39 -10.98 -21.34
C ILE A 25 29.93 -11.26 -21.71
N LEU A 26 29.60 -12.50 -22.07
CA LEU A 26 28.23 -12.90 -22.40
C LEU A 26 27.30 -12.76 -21.18
N THR A 27 27.71 -13.27 -20.02
CA THR A 27 26.95 -13.13 -18.78
C THR A 27 26.73 -11.66 -18.42
N LEU A 28 27.77 -10.83 -18.53
CA LEU A 28 27.67 -9.41 -18.24
C LEU A 28 26.71 -8.70 -19.21
N SER A 29 26.78 -9.04 -20.50
CA SER A 29 25.90 -8.47 -21.53
C SER A 29 24.43 -8.82 -21.30
N VAL A 30 24.14 -10.09 -20.98
CA VAL A 30 22.78 -10.55 -20.67
C VAL A 30 22.27 -9.88 -19.39
N SER A 31 23.10 -9.83 -18.34
CA SER A 31 22.74 -9.19 -17.07
C SER A 31 22.45 -7.70 -17.26
N TYR A 32 23.27 -7.00 -18.04
CA TYR A 32 23.08 -5.58 -18.34
C TYR A 32 21.73 -5.30 -19.02
N ILE A 33 21.39 -6.07 -20.06
CA ILE A 33 20.11 -5.92 -20.76
C ILE A 33 18.94 -6.20 -19.80
N TYR A 34 19.04 -7.25 -18.99
CA TYR A 34 18.02 -7.60 -18.01
C TYR A 34 17.81 -6.50 -16.96
N LEU A 35 18.91 -5.96 -16.40
CA LEU A 35 18.85 -4.92 -15.38
C LEU A 35 18.26 -3.61 -15.93
N ILE A 36 18.61 -3.23 -17.17
CA ILE A 36 18.00 -2.06 -17.82
C ILE A 36 16.50 -2.25 -17.99
N ASN A 37 16.07 -3.40 -18.52
CA ASN A 37 14.65 -3.67 -18.71
C ASN A 37 13.89 -3.65 -17.38
N SER A 38 14.46 -4.29 -16.35
CA SER A 38 13.90 -4.26 -14.99
C SER A 38 13.80 -2.83 -14.43
N SER A 39 14.84 -2.01 -14.62
CA SER A 39 14.85 -0.62 -14.16
C SER A 39 13.79 0.23 -14.85
N ILE A 40 13.60 0.06 -16.16
CA ILE A 40 12.57 0.78 -16.93
C ILE A 40 11.18 0.37 -16.43
N LEU A 41 10.91 -0.94 -16.35
CA LEU A 41 9.61 -1.45 -15.91
C LEU A 41 9.30 -1.03 -14.48
N ASN A 42 10.28 -1.05 -13.57
CA ASN A 42 10.10 -0.60 -12.20
C ASN A 42 9.77 0.88 -12.13
N THR A 43 10.44 1.72 -12.92
CA THR A 43 10.15 3.16 -12.99
C THR A 43 8.74 3.43 -13.53
N VAL A 44 8.36 2.76 -14.63
CA VAL A 44 7.03 2.90 -15.23
C VAL A 44 5.94 2.41 -14.28
N ALA A 45 6.13 1.26 -13.63
CA ALA A 45 5.18 0.73 -12.66
C ALA A 45 5.02 1.68 -11.45
N ARG A 46 6.12 2.28 -10.99
CA ARG A 46 6.09 3.30 -9.93
C ARG A 46 5.30 4.53 -10.36
N GLU A 47 5.53 5.06 -11.56
CA GLU A 47 4.75 6.18 -12.10
C GLU A 47 3.26 5.86 -12.25
N GLN A 48 2.93 4.65 -12.69
CA GLN A 48 1.54 4.20 -12.80
C GLN A 48 0.86 4.11 -11.42
N ASN A 49 1.57 3.62 -10.41
CA ASN A 49 1.07 3.58 -9.04
C ASN A 49 0.89 5.00 -8.47
N ASP A 50 1.86 5.89 -8.66
CA ASP A 50 1.76 7.29 -8.21
C ASP A 50 0.55 7.99 -8.85
N LYS A 51 0.27 7.74 -10.14
CA LYS A 51 -0.93 8.24 -10.83
C LYS A 51 -2.22 7.66 -10.23
N GLN A 52 -2.28 6.35 -9.98
CA GLN A 52 -3.46 5.73 -9.38
C GLN A 52 -3.73 6.26 -7.97
N ILE A 53 -2.70 6.46 -7.16
CA ILE A 53 -2.82 7.08 -5.83
C ILE A 53 -3.40 8.50 -5.96
N SER A 54 -2.90 9.28 -6.92
CA SER A 54 -3.43 10.64 -7.16
C SER A 54 -4.89 10.64 -7.59
N LEU A 55 -5.31 9.68 -8.42
CA LEU A 55 -6.71 9.54 -8.83
C LEU A 55 -7.59 9.16 -7.63
N MET A 56 -7.19 8.15 -6.86
CA MET A 56 -7.91 7.75 -5.64
C MET A 56 -8.03 8.89 -4.64
N ALA A 57 -6.98 9.70 -4.45
CA ALA A 57 -7.02 10.87 -3.58
C ALA A 57 -8.03 11.92 -4.07
N SER A 58 -8.13 12.12 -5.39
CA SER A 58 -9.14 13.00 -5.99
C SER A 58 -10.55 12.48 -5.76
N ASP A 59 -10.77 11.17 -5.96
CA ASP A 59 -12.08 10.54 -5.76
C ASP A 59 -12.52 10.64 -4.28
N ILE A 60 -11.58 10.46 -3.34
CA ILE A 60 -11.83 10.66 -1.91
C ILE A 60 -12.21 12.11 -1.63
N ALA A 61 -11.47 13.08 -2.16
CA ALA A 61 -11.75 14.50 -1.95
C ALA A 61 -13.13 14.90 -2.51
N GLU A 62 -13.53 14.35 -3.66
CA GLU A 62 -14.85 14.53 -4.22
C GLU A 62 -15.94 13.95 -3.31
N LEU A 63 -15.72 12.73 -2.81
CA LEU A 63 -16.64 12.06 -1.90
C LEU A 63 -16.78 12.82 -0.57
N GLU A 64 -15.67 13.31 -0.02
CA GLU A 64 -15.66 14.14 1.19
C GLU A 64 -16.44 15.44 0.99
N ASN A 65 -16.25 16.11 -0.14
CA ASN A 65 -17.00 17.31 -0.48
C ASN A 65 -18.51 17.00 -0.60
N SER A 66 -18.86 15.91 -1.29
CA SER A 66 -20.26 15.46 -1.40
C SER A 66 -20.88 15.15 -0.02
N TYR A 67 -20.13 14.49 0.86
CA TYR A 67 -20.54 14.21 2.22
C TYR A 67 -20.72 15.51 3.03
N MET A 68 -19.80 16.46 2.93
CA MET A 68 -19.91 17.76 3.59
C MET A 68 -21.13 18.55 3.12
N ASN A 69 -21.42 18.54 1.81
CA ASN A 69 -22.59 19.22 1.25
C ASN A 69 -23.90 18.55 1.71
N THR A 70 -23.95 17.23 1.73
CA THR A 70 -25.10 16.47 2.24
C THR A 70 -25.30 16.69 3.74
N ARG A 71 -24.21 16.76 4.51
CA ARG A 71 -24.26 17.07 5.94
C ARG A 71 -24.67 18.52 6.19
N ALA A 72 -24.26 19.46 5.34
CA ALA A 72 -24.66 20.86 5.44
C ALA A 72 -26.15 21.05 5.09
N SER A 73 -26.72 20.21 4.22
CA SER A 73 -28.16 20.25 3.91
C SER A 73 -29.04 19.66 5.01
N LEU A 74 -28.48 18.84 5.91
CA LEU A 74 -29.10 18.40 7.16
C LEU A 74 -29.21 19.56 8.16
N SER A 75 -30.10 20.51 7.87
CA SER A 75 -30.54 21.55 8.81
C SER A 75 -31.66 21.02 9.72
N ILE A 76 -31.72 21.53 10.97
CA ILE A 76 -32.86 21.33 11.89
C ILE A 76 -34.20 21.70 11.21
N ASP A 77 -34.18 22.69 10.31
CA ASP A 77 -35.35 23.08 9.53
C ASP A 77 -35.81 21.97 8.58
N MET A 78 -34.87 21.25 7.95
CA MET A 78 -35.18 20.08 7.11
C MET A 78 -35.77 18.94 7.96
N ALA A 79 -35.21 18.68 9.13
CA ALA A 79 -35.75 17.69 10.07
C ALA A 79 -37.18 18.03 10.51
N LYS A 80 -37.47 19.31 10.80
CA LYS A 80 -38.83 19.78 11.11
C LYS A 80 -39.80 19.64 9.94
N THR A 81 -39.36 19.91 8.70
CA THR A 81 -40.21 19.70 7.51
C THR A 81 -40.51 18.23 7.22
N LEU A 82 -39.62 17.31 7.63
CA LEU A 82 -39.82 15.86 7.55
C LEU A 82 -40.66 15.30 8.71
N GLY A 83 -41.14 16.15 9.63
CA GLY A 83 -42.00 15.78 10.75
C GLY A 83 -41.25 15.32 12.00
N PHE A 84 -39.92 15.44 12.04
CA PHE A 84 -39.15 15.23 13.27
C PHE A 84 -39.37 16.44 14.20
N SER A 85 -40.08 16.21 15.30
CA SER A 85 -40.26 17.19 16.37
C SER A 85 -39.19 17.05 17.44
N ASP A 86 -38.61 18.16 17.86
CA ASP A 86 -37.70 18.27 19.01
C ASP A 86 -38.43 17.99 20.35
N ASP A 87 -38.99 16.80 20.55
CA ASP A 87 -39.56 16.40 21.84
C ASP A 87 -38.60 15.45 22.57
N PHE A 88 -37.53 16.04 23.11
CA PHE A 88 -36.53 15.34 23.92
C PHE A 88 -37.08 14.82 25.26
N LYS A 89 -38.39 14.95 25.53
CA LYS A 89 -39.01 14.53 26.80
C LYS A 89 -39.30 13.03 26.91
N LYS A 90 -39.20 12.25 25.82
CA LYS A 90 -39.38 10.78 25.85
C LYS A 90 -38.43 10.06 24.88
N VAL A 91 -37.15 10.00 25.24
CA VAL A 91 -36.20 9.11 24.57
C VAL A 91 -36.27 7.75 25.28
N HIS A 92 -37.02 6.81 24.72
CA HIS A 92 -36.98 5.41 25.18
C HIS A 92 -35.79 4.72 24.52
N PHE A 93 -34.69 4.61 25.25
CA PHE A 93 -33.62 3.69 24.89
C PHE A 93 -34.07 2.28 25.23
N SER A 94 -34.18 1.40 24.24
CA SER A 94 -34.24 -0.04 24.49
C SER A 94 -32.83 -0.52 24.83
N SER A 95 -32.46 -0.44 26.10
CA SER A 95 -31.31 -1.18 26.60
C SER A 95 -31.73 -2.64 26.73
N GLU A 96 -31.10 -3.51 25.96
CA GLU A 96 -31.14 -4.95 26.22
C GLU A 96 -30.43 -5.17 27.56
N THR A 97 -31.19 -5.39 28.64
CA THR A 97 -30.63 -5.63 29.96
C THR A 97 -29.98 -7.01 29.97
N PRO A 98 -28.64 -7.14 30.12
CA PRO A 98 -28.08 -8.41 30.49
C PRO A 98 -28.56 -8.69 31.92
N ASN A 99 -29.21 -9.83 32.10
CA ASN A 99 -29.73 -10.30 33.38
C ASN A 99 -28.54 -10.55 34.33
N VAL A 100 -28.09 -9.52 35.04
CA VAL A 100 -27.03 -9.61 36.05
C VAL A 100 -27.63 -9.20 37.39
N THR A 101 -28.11 -10.21 38.09
CA THR A 101 -28.39 -10.20 39.53
C THR A 101 -27.11 -9.82 40.27
N GLY A 102 -26.94 -8.55 40.60
CA GLY A 102 -25.79 -8.05 41.35
C GLY A 102 -26.01 -6.62 41.78
N SER A 103 -26.39 -6.45 43.05
CA SER A 103 -26.54 -5.17 43.76
C SER A 103 -25.32 -4.25 43.54
N LEU A 104 -25.49 -3.16 42.77
CA LEU A 104 -24.56 -2.03 42.78
C LEU A 104 -25.02 -1.03 43.84
N THR A 105 -24.63 -1.33 45.08
CA THR A 105 -24.63 -0.36 46.16
C THR A 105 -23.36 0.47 46.05
N LEU A 106 -23.54 1.79 45.94
CA LEU A 106 -22.62 2.84 46.37
C LEU A 106 -21.29 2.98 45.61
N LEU A 107 -21.27 3.89 44.62
CA LEU A 107 -20.19 4.88 44.48
C LEU A 107 -20.81 6.22 44.05
N ARG A 108 -21.61 6.77 44.96
CA ARG A 108 -21.85 8.21 45.07
C ARG A 108 -20.74 8.73 45.97
N ASP A 109 -19.60 9.04 45.36
CA ASP A 109 -18.62 10.05 45.74
C ASP A 109 -17.33 9.82 44.93
N GLU A 110 -16.65 10.93 44.61
CA GLU A 110 -15.55 11.12 43.64
C GLU A 110 -16.08 11.36 42.21
N ILE A 111 -16.06 12.57 41.63
CA ILE A 111 -15.25 13.79 41.81
C ILE A 111 -16.12 15.00 41.43
#